data_AF-A0A957KLC1-F1
#
_entry.id   AF-A0A957KLC1-F1
#
_cell.length_a   1.000
_cell.length_b   1.000
_cell.length_c   1.000
_cell.angle_alpha   90.00
_cell.angle_beta   90.00
_cell.angle_gamma   90.00
#
_symmetry.space_group_name_H-M   'P 1'
#
loop_
_entity.id
_entity.type
_entity.pdbx_description
1 polymer ?
#
loop_
_entity_poly.entity_id
_entity_poly.type
_entity_poly.pdbx_seq_one_letter_code
_entity_poly.pdbx_strand_id
1 'polypeptide(L)'
;MAPQLIMKAGPQPGQIYPLTKRVTVIGRDPAADIAINANFISRRHMRVGVQNDVVFIEDLGSSNGTYVNGKRIPSKQVVVLEHGDQLGVGPEVSFLVEAPAPQAEPAHTMIYQPAEAAPHTMLMATPPENDDDLLTQIGEAVPPLAADEMHPPQLVVTVAGAEPKLYTLTADRLSIGRAKDNDIVIDSPFVSRQHAELRRMVGGYQLIPGETTNPIQIEGRAIVDSVTLHDDAKLRIGGSNPGEMVTLVYLSPDAMFGSQAAKSVSFDEKSLISIGRDKSNDIVLDSPNVSRFHANIEKVGLRYRLRDLRSANGSFVNDQPVDGETWIKQADSVRIGPYRFEIGAEKLTQFDESGGMRIEAIGLNKWVRKDLNILQDISLVFQPREFIVVVGQSGGGKSTLVDAISGYRRASHGQILANEIDVYENFDAIRQGIGYVPQKDIIHMELSVFQALDYAAQLRMPPDTTEAERHQRIDEVLADLDLTHRRDVKISGLSGGQQKRVSIGVELLTKPGLFFLDEPSSGLDPGTETALMQLMRRLADQGRTIILITHATKNVMLADKVVFLARGGYLAWFGPPEEALAYFDSYRTDRERREKPIEFDDIYNLLDRPD
;
A
#
# COMPACT_ATOMS: atom_id res chain seq x y z
N MET A 1 -18.52 -32.87 -19.46
CA MET A 1 -19.13 -32.51 -18.16
C MET A 1 -18.96 -31.01 -18.00
N ALA A 2 -19.96 -30.26 -17.56
CA ALA A 2 -19.77 -28.83 -17.30
C ALA A 2 -18.94 -28.64 -16.02
N PRO A 3 -18.01 -27.66 -15.96
CA PRO A 3 -17.19 -27.45 -14.77
C PRO A 3 -18.04 -26.98 -13.58
N GLN A 4 -17.77 -27.55 -12.40
CA GLN A 4 -18.50 -27.24 -11.17
C GLN A 4 -17.61 -27.38 -9.93
N LEU A 5 -17.98 -26.67 -8.86
CA LEU A 5 -17.36 -26.79 -7.55
C LEU A 5 -18.29 -27.52 -6.58
N ILE A 6 -17.78 -28.49 -5.83
CA ILE A 6 -18.54 -29.21 -4.79
C ILE A 6 -17.96 -28.87 -3.42
N MET A 7 -18.72 -28.21 -2.54
CA MET A 7 -18.27 -27.91 -1.18
C MET A 7 -18.01 -29.22 -0.42
N LYS A 8 -16.79 -29.43 0.07
CA LYS A 8 -16.38 -30.59 0.87
C LYS A 8 -16.39 -30.28 2.37
N ALA A 9 -15.96 -29.08 2.75
CA ALA A 9 -16.07 -28.54 4.10
C ALA A 9 -16.62 -27.11 4.05
N GLY A 10 -17.39 -26.71 5.06
CA GLY A 10 -18.04 -25.40 5.14
C GLY A 10 -19.50 -25.48 5.58
N PRO A 11 -20.30 -24.40 5.42
CA PRO A 11 -21.67 -24.33 5.95
C PRO A 11 -22.67 -25.21 5.20
N GLN A 12 -22.38 -25.66 3.97
CA GLN A 12 -23.27 -26.47 3.14
C GLN A 12 -22.51 -27.64 2.46
N PRO A 13 -21.97 -28.61 3.23
CA PRO A 13 -21.20 -29.72 2.65
C PRO A 13 -22.04 -30.56 1.67
N GLY A 14 -21.44 -30.91 0.53
CA GLY A 14 -22.10 -31.60 -0.58
C GLY A 14 -22.82 -30.67 -1.57
N GLN A 15 -22.93 -29.37 -1.30
CA GLN A 15 -23.56 -28.43 -2.24
C GLN A 15 -22.70 -28.23 -3.49
N ILE A 16 -23.37 -28.25 -4.65
CA ILE A 16 -22.76 -28.12 -5.98
C ILE A 16 -23.03 -26.72 -6.52
N TYR A 17 -21.98 -26.07 -7.02
CA TYR A 17 -22.01 -24.74 -7.64
C TYR A 17 -21.53 -24.85 -9.09
N PRO A 18 -22.45 -24.85 -10.08
CA PRO A 18 -22.10 -24.91 -11.50
C PRO A 18 -21.38 -23.64 -11.96
N LEU A 19 -20.20 -23.76 -12.55
CA LEU A 19 -19.40 -22.63 -13.07
C LEU A 19 -19.93 -22.17 -14.44
N THR A 20 -21.15 -21.63 -14.43
CA THR A 20 -21.89 -21.18 -15.62
C THR A 20 -21.52 -19.77 -16.08
N LYS A 21 -20.82 -19.00 -15.24
CA LYS A 21 -20.29 -17.67 -15.56
C LYS A 21 -18.82 -17.79 -15.97
N ARG A 22 -18.35 -16.92 -16.88
CA ARG A 22 -16.92 -16.79 -17.23
C ARG A 22 -16.02 -16.58 -16.01
N VAL A 23 -16.55 -15.89 -15.00
CA VAL A 23 -15.91 -15.68 -13.69
C VAL A 23 -16.98 -15.84 -12.61
N THR A 24 -16.65 -16.57 -11.54
CA THR A 24 -17.45 -16.80 -10.34
C THR A 24 -16.66 -16.31 -9.14
N VAL A 25 -17.17 -15.32 -8.39
CA VAL A 25 -16.53 -14.74 -7.21
C VAL A 25 -16.99 -15.46 -5.94
N ILE A 26 -16.04 -15.85 -5.09
CA ILE A 26 -16.30 -16.48 -3.79
C ILE A 26 -15.84 -15.52 -2.68
N GLY A 27 -16.66 -15.33 -1.65
CA GLY A 27 -16.31 -14.44 -0.53
C GLY A 27 -17.42 -14.30 0.50
N ARG A 28 -17.18 -13.47 1.52
CA ARG A 28 -18.17 -13.18 2.59
C ARG A 28 -19.23 -12.17 2.18
N ASP A 29 -19.02 -11.41 1.11
CA ASP A 29 -19.99 -10.41 0.64
C ASP A 29 -21.27 -11.09 0.12
N PRO A 30 -22.48 -10.68 0.54
CA PRO A 30 -23.74 -11.19 0.00
C PRO A 30 -23.91 -10.98 -1.51
N ALA A 31 -23.14 -10.07 -2.13
CA ALA A 31 -23.11 -9.86 -3.57
C ALA A 31 -22.14 -10.79 -4.33
N ALA A 32 -21.39 -11.66 -3.64
CA ALA A 32 -20.57 -12.68 -4.27
C ALA A 32 -21.42 -13.80 -4.89
N ASP A 33 -20.95 -14.40 -5.99
CA ASP A 33 -21.66 -15.50 -6.67
C ASP A 33 -21.78 -16.75 -5.78
N ILE A 34 -20.77 -16.98 -4.94
CA ILE A 34 -20.81 -17.95 -3.85
C ILE A 34 -20.51 -17.20 -2.55
N ALA A 35 -21.56 -16.68 -1.92
CA ALA A 35 -21.49 -15.99 -0.63
C ALA A 35 -21.37 -16.98 0.53
N ILE A 36 -20.30 -16.87 1.32
CA ILE A 36 -20.01 -17.75 2.47
C ILE A 36 -19.82 -16.87 3.71
N ASN A 37 -20.85 -16.80 4.55
CA ASN A 37 -20.85 -15.93 5.73
C ASN A 37 -20.02 -16.52 6.88
N ALA A 38 -18.69 -16.43 6.78
CA ALA A 38 -17.73 -16.83 7.82
C ALA A 38 -16.62 -15.79 7.98
N ASN A 39 -16.31 -15.38 9.20
CA ASN A 39 -15.45 -14.21 9.47
C ASN A 39 -14.00 -14.36 9.00
N PHE A 40 -13.50 -15.58 8.81
CA PHE A 40 -12.18 -15.85 8.21
C PHE A 40 -12.17 -15.73 6.67
N ILE A 41 -13.29 -15.35 6.04
CA ILE A 41 -13.40 -15.16 4.59
C ILE A 41 -13.50 -13.65 4.30
N SER A 42 -12.58 -13.15 3.47
CA SER A 42 -12.61 -11.75 2.98
C SER A 42 -13.85 -11.49 2.12
N ARG A 43 -14.30 -10.22 2.05
CA ARG A 43 -15.56 -9.83 1.35
C ARG A 43 -15.60 -10.37 -0.08
N ARG A 44 -14.53 -10.18 -0.85
CA ARG A 44 -14.22 -10.92 -2.08
C ARG A 44 -12.90 -11.66 -1.83
N HIS A 45 -12.95 -12.98 -1.69
CA HIS A 45 -11.80 -13.79 -1.26
C HIS A 45 -11.00 -14.27 -2.47
N MET A 46 -11.70 -14.82 -3.46
CA MET A 46 -11.10 -15.36 -4.69
C MET A 46 -12.06 -15.21 -5.86
N ARG A 47 -11.54 -15.39 -7.07
CA ARG A 47 -12.36 -15.66 -8.27
C ARG A 47 -11.93 -16.96 -8.92
N VAL A 48 -12.92 -17.70 -9.43
CA VAL A 48 -12.73 -18.91 -10.24
C VAL A 48 -13.27 -18.61 -11.64
N GLY A 49 -12.44 -18.76 -12.67
CA GLY A 49 -12.79 -18.52 -14.05
C GLY A 49 -12.82 -19.79 -14.90
N VAL A 50 -13.53 -19.72 -16.03
CA VAL A 50 -13.60 -20.80 -17.02
C VAL A 50 -13.36 -20.20 -18.41
N GLN A 51 -12.35 -20.70 -19.11
CA GLN A 51 -11.97 -20.29 -20.47
C GLN A 51 -11.50 -21.50 -21.27
N ASN A 52 -12.11 -21.77 -22.43
CA ASN A 52 -11.76 -22.88 -23.32
C ASN A 52 -11.69 -24.24 -22.58
N ASP A 53 -12.70 -24.55 -21.77
CA ASP A 53 -12.79 -25.71 -20.86
C ASP A 53 -11.68 -25.83 -19.78
N VAL A 54 -10.76 -24.87 -19.71
CA VAL A 54 -9.77 -24.74 -18.62
C VAL A 54 -10.39 -23.95 -17.46
N VAL A 55 -10.31 -24.49 -16.25
CA VAL A 55 -10.71 -23.82 -15.01
C VAL A 55 -9.47 -23.17 -14.40
N PHE A 56 -9.60 -21.95 -13.87
CA PHE A 56 -8.51 -21.26 -13.18
C PHE A 56 -9.00 -20.52 -11.94
N ILE A 57 -8.09 -20.22 -11.02
CA ILE A 57 -8.35 -19.53 -9.76
C ILE A 57 -7.36 -18.40 -9.52
N GLU A 58 -7.82 -17.35 -8.84
CA GLU A 58 -7.00 -16.24 -8.39
C GLU A 58 -7.46 -15.79 -7.01
N ASP A 59 -6.52 -15.64 -6.08
CA ASP A 59 -6.74 -15.03 -4.77
C ASP A 59 -6.82 -13.50 -4.92
N LEU A 60 -7.87 -12.88 -4.39
CA LEU A 60 -8.14 -11.44 -4.56
C LEU A 60 -7.50 -10.57 -3.45
N GLY A 61 -6.41 -11.02 -2.83
CA GLY A 61 -5.81 -10.37 -1.67
C GLY A 61 -6.48 -10.79 -0.37
N SER A 62 -6.79 -12.08 -0.24
CA SER A 62 -7.52 -12.60 0.92
C SER A 62 -6.67 -12.60 2.20
N SER A 63 -7.33 -12.28 3.32
CA SER A 63 -6.69 -12.12 4.63
C SER A 63 -6.10 -13.44 5.16
N ASN A 64 -6.74 -14.57 4.85
CA ASN A 64 -6.35 -15.90 5.33
C ASN A 64 -5.83 -16.84 4.23
N GLY A 65 -5.78 -16.38 2.98
CA GLY A 65 -5.25 -17.13 1.85
C GLY A 65 -6.22 -18.10 1.19
N THR A 66 -6.10 -18.17 -0.14
CA THR A 66 -6.61 -19.26 -0.97
C THR A 66 -5.57 -20.38 -1.05
N TYR A 67 -6.04 -21.63 -1.05
CA TYR A 67 -5.20 -22.83 -1.13
C TYR A 67 -5.63 -23.73 -2.28
N VAL A 68 -4.69 -24.40 -2.93
CA VAL A 68 -4.94 -25.48 -3.90
C VAL A 68 -4.14 -26.70 -3.43
N ASN A 69 -4.83 -27.83 -3.24
CA ASN A 69 -4.28 -29.09 -2.72
C ASN A 69 -3.46 -28.91 -1.42
N GLY A 70 -3.95 -28.04 -0.52
CA GLY A 70 -3.30 -27.71 0.76
C GLY A 70 -2.12 -26.73 0.67
N LYS A 71 -1.70 -26.33 -0.52
CA LYS A 71 -0.65 -25.32 -0.73
C LYS A 71 -1.28 -23.94 -0.97
N ARG A 72 -0.85 -22.92 -0.24
CA ARG A 72 -1.32 -21.53 -0.45
C ARG A 72 -0.88 -21.05 -1.85
N ILE A 73 -1.80 -20.45 -2.61
CA ILE A 73 -1.44 -19.78 -3.88
C ILE A 73 -1.05 -18.32 -3.62
N PRO A 74 -0.12 -17.73 -4.38
CA PRO A 74 0.20 -16.31 -4.26
C PRO A 74 -0.99 -15.41 -4.60
N SER A 75 -1.11 -14.30 -3.86
CA SER A 75 -2.14 -13.27 -4.11
C SER A 75 -2.04 -12.74 -5.53
N LYS A 76 -3.19 -12.54 -6.21
CA LYS A 76 -3.30 -12.06 -7.60
C LYS A 76 -2.60 -12.92 -8.67
N GLN A 77 -2.08 -14.10 -8.34
CA GLN A 77 -1.55 -15.03 -9.33
C GLN A 77 -2.66 -15.99 -9.80
N VAL A 78 -2.80 -16.11 -11.11
CA VAL A 78 -3.72 -17.09 -11.73
C VAL A 78 -3.08 -18.48 -11.70
N VAL A 79 -3.80 -19.45 -11.13
CA VAL A 79 -3.42 -20.87 -11.09
C VAL A 79 -4.46 -21.68 -11.87
N VAL A 80 -4.00 -22.55 -12.76
CA VAL A 80 -4.87 -23.49 -13.49
C VAL A 80 -5.27 -24.64 -12.57
N LEU A 81 -6.52 -25.09 -12.68
CA LEU A 81 -7.11 -26.14 -11.85
C LEU A 81 -7.47 -27.38 -12.69
N GLU A 82 -7.12 -28.54 -12.18
CA GLU A 82 -7.43 -29.84 -12.78
C GLU A 82 -8.65 -30.51 -12.13
N HIS A 83 -9.21 -31.52 -12.82
CA HIS A 83 -10.27 -32.34 -12.26
C HIS A 83 -9.77 -33.11 -11.02
N GLY A 84 -10.41 -32.89 -9.88
CA GLY A 84 -10.05 -33.50 -8.59
C GLY A 84 -9.29 -32.58 -7.64
N ASP A 85 -8.90 -31.37 -8.07
CA ASP A 85 -8.23 -30.40 -7.20
C ASP A 85 -9.11 -29.97 -6.01
N GLN A 86 -8.47 -29.77 -4.86
CA GLN A 86 -9.11 -29.25 -3.66
C GLN A 86 -8.76 -27.78 -3.44
N LEU A 87 -9.76 -26.91 -3.48
CA LEU A 87 -9.65 -25.49 -3.16
C LEU A 87 -9.91 -25.27 -1.67
N GLY A 88 -9.06 -24.53 -0.98
CA GLY A 88 -9.26 -24.11 0.42
C GLY A 88 -9.50 -22.61 0.53
N VAL A 89 -10.43 -22.22 1.41
CA VAL A 89 -10.84 -20.84 1.69
C VAL A 89 -10.62 -20.58 3.18
N GLY A 90 -9.40 -20.20 3.57
CA GLY A 90 -8.98 -20.27 4.97
C GLY A 90 -9.00 -21.70 5.53
N PRO A 91 -9.12 -21.90 6.86
CA PRO A 91 -8.87 -23.19 7.50
C PRO A 91 -10.03 -24.21 7.46
N GLU A 92 -11.28 -23.77 7.28
CA GLU A 92 -12.47 -24.63 7.52
C GLU A 92 -13.39 -24.83 6.30
N VAL A 93 -13.16 -24.10 5.20
CA VAL A 93 -13.98 -24.20 3.99
C VAL A 93 -13.16 -24.75 2.85
N SER A 94 -13.68 -25.76 2.14
CA SER A 94 -13.04 -26.33 0.97
C SER A 94 -14.01 -26.80 -0.10
N PHE A 95 -13.55 -26.79 -1.35
CA PHE A 95 -14.27 -27.24 -2.54
C PHE A 95 -13.46 -28.29 -3.29
N LEU A 96 -14.14 -29.23 -3.96
CA LEU A 96 -13.57 -30.08 -4.99
C LEU A 96 -13.91 -29.52 -6.37
N VAL A 97 -12.93 -29.45 -7.26
CA VAL A 97 -13.10 -29.08 -8.67
C VAL A 97 -13.51 -30.32 -9.46
N GLU A 98 -14.67 -30.28 -10.11
CA GLU A 98 -15.04 -31.24 -11.16
C GLU A 98 -15.06 -30.54 -12.50
N ALA A 99 -14.03 -30.76 -13.32
CA ALA A 99 -13.89 -30.28 -14.69
C ALA A 99 -14.01 -31.44 -15.69
N PRO A 100 -14.34 -31.21 -16.98
CA PRO A 100 -14.14 -32.23 -18.01
C PRO A 100 -12.65 -32.57 -18.14
N ALA A 101 -12.32 -33.84 -18.41
CA ALA A 101 -10.93 -34.22 -18.70
C ALA A 101 -10.44 -33.51 -19.98
N PRO A 102 -9.20 -32.98 -20.00
CA PRO A 102 -8.67 -32.31 -21.18
C PRO A 102 -8.62 -33.27 -22.37
N GLN A 103 -9.14 -32.84 -23.52
CA GLN A 103 -8.98 -33.59 -24.76
C GLN A 103 -7.51 -33.50 -25.18
N ALA A 104 -6.89 -34.66 -25.39
CA ALA A 104 -5.46 -34.74 -25.68
C ALA A 104 -5.15 -34.32 -27.11
N GLU A 105 -4.77 -33.05 -27.30
CA GLU A 105 -3.89 -32.63 -28.40
C GLU A 105 -2.41 -32.74 -27.94
N PRO A 106 -1.47 -33.07 -28.84
CA PRO A 106 -0.12 -33.48 -28.45
C PRO A 106 0.72 -32.34 -27.87
N ALA A 107 1.59 -32.69 -26.93
CA ALA A 107 2.35 -31.73 -26.13
C ALA A 107 3.32 -30.86 -26.96
N HIS A 108 3.10 -29.54 -26.92
CA HIS A 108 4.17 -28.56 -27.11
C HIS A 108 4.71 -28.14 -25.74
N THR A 109 5.79 -28.79 -25.30
CA THR A 109 6.45 -28.51 -24.04
C THR A 109 7.25 -27.20 -24.11
N MET A 110 6.84 -26.16 -23.38
CA MET A 110 7.76 -25.10 -22.99
C MET A 110 8.44 -25.48 -21.67
N ILE A 111 9.66 -26.02 -21.78
CA ILE A 111 10.55 -26.24 -20.62
C ILE A 111 11.45 -25.02 -20.47
N TYR A 112 11.47 -24.41 -19.29
CA TYR A 112 12.54 -23.51 -18.86
C TYR A 112 13.27 -24.15 -17.67
N GLN A 113 14.48 -24.64 -17.91
CA GLN A 113 15.39 -25.12 -16.86
C GLN A 113 16.84 -24.70 -17.17
N PRO A 114 17.71 -24.61 -16.14
CA PRO A 114 18.78 -23.61 -16.11
C PRO A 114 20.04 -24.01 -16.87
N ALA A 115 20.79 -23.01 -17.32
CA ALA A 115 22.03 -23.21 -18.05
C ALA A 115 23.24 -23.37 -17.12
N GLU A 116 23.83 -24.58 -17.12
CA GLU A 116 25.27 -24.79 -16.94
C GLU A 116 25.80 -25.74 -18.05
N ALA A 117 27.12 -25.85 -18.18
CA ALA A 117 27.76 -25.80 -19.49
C ALA A 117 28.04 -27.12 -20.24
N ALA A 118 27.82 -27.05 -21.57
CA ALA A 118 28.62 -27.64 -22.67
C ALA A 118 28.64 -29.18 -22.88
N PRO A 119 29.10 -29.68 -24.06
CA PRO A 119 28.94 -29.16 -25.42
C PRO A 119 28.33 -30.20 -26.41
N HIS A 120 27.70 -29.75 -27.49
CA HIS A 120 27.24 -30.64 -28.57
C HIS A 120 28.30 -30.88 -29.66
N THR A 121 28.38 -32.12 -30.16
CA THR A 121 28.98 -32.45 -31.47
C THR A 121 27.87 -32.70 -32.48
N MET A 122 28.10 -32.26 -33.72
CA MET A 122 27.14 -32.27 -34.84
C MET A 122 26.73 -33.68 -35.29
N LEU A 123 25.57 -33.79 -35.96
CA LEU A 123 25.51 -34.20 -37.37
C LEU A 123 24.15 -33.86 -38.03
N MET A 124 24.16 -33.76 -39.36
CA MET A 124 23.07 -33.25 -40.22
C MET A 124 22.15 -34.38 -40.76
N ALA A 125 20.94 -34.04 -41.23
CA ALA A 125 20.53 -34.16 -42.65
C ALA A 125 19.01 -34.01 -42.91
N THR A 126 18.62 -32.86 -43.52
CA THR A 126 17.77 -32.64 -44.73
C THR A 126 16.40 -33.35 -45.01
N PRO A 127 15.49 -32.72 -45.82
CA PRO A 127 14.05 -33.02 -45.92
C PRO A 127 13.60 -33.68 -47.25
N PRO A 128 12.28 -33.92 -47.41
CA PRO A 128 11.44 -33.34 -48.49
C PRO A 128 9.99 -32.97 -48.03
N GLU A 129 9.04 -32.33 -48.76
CA GLU A 129 8.96 -31.46 -49.97
C GLU A 129 7.55 -30.79 -50.07
N ASN A 130 7.43 -29.72 -50.89
CA ASN A 130 6.33 -29.13 -51.72
C ASN A 130 4.86 -29.71 -51.72
N ASP A 131 3.78 -29.01 -52.09
CA ASP A 131 3.58 -27.66 -52.69
C ASP A 131 2.14 -27.07 -52.47
N ASP A 132 1.94 -25.82 -52.90
CA ASP A 132 0.72 -24.98 -52.95
C ASP A 132 -0.62 -25.64 -53.38
N ASP A 133 -1.75 -25.12 -52.84
CA ASP A 133 -2.83 -24.56 -53.68
C ASP A 133 -3.75 -23.54 -52.93
N LEU A 134 -4.38 -22.65 -53.70
CA LEU A 134 -5.56 -21.81 -53.39
C LEU A 134 -5.43 -20.57 -52.47
N LEU A 135 -4.66 -19.58 -52.94
CA LEU A 135 -5.02 -18.16 -52.76
C LEU A 135 -6.11 -17.75 -53.78
N THR A 136 -7.37 -17.54 -53.36
CA THR A 136 -8.29 -16.51 -53.94
C THR A 136 -9.67 -16.44 -53.24
N GLN A 137 -9.81 -15.50 -52.30
CA GLN A 137 -10.99 -14.62 -52.23
C GLN A 137 -10.64 -13.40 -51.36
N ILE A 138 -10.98 -12.20 -51.84
CA ILE A 138 -10.54 -10.92 -51.28
C ILE A 138 -11.74 -10.23 -50.64
N GLY A 139 -11.58 -9.79 -49.39
CA GLY A 139 -12.22 -8.57 -48.90
C GLY A 139 -13.60 -8.69 -48.27
N GLU A 140 -13.62 -8.96 -46.97
CA GLU A 140 -14.40 -8.12 -46.06
C GLU A 140 -13.44 -7.54 -45.01
N ALA A 141 -13.68 -6.30 -44.60
CA ALA A 141 -12.81 -5.63 -43.64
C ALA A 141 -12.99 -6.24 -42.25
N VAL A 142 -11.88 -6.56 -41.57
CA VAL A 142 -11.89 -6.78 -40.13
C VAL A 142 -12.47 -5.50 -39.49
N PRO A 143 -13.61 -5.56 -38.78
CA PRO A 143 -14.11 -4.37 -38.10
C PRO A 143 -13.05 -3.94 -37.06
N PRO A 144 -12.80 -2.64 -36.89
CA PRO A 144 -11.89 -2.19 -35.85
C PRO A 144 -12.39 -2.71 -34.51
N LEU A 145 -11.48 -3.29 -33.73
CA LEU A 145 -11.73 -3.70 -32.34
C LEU A 145 -12.44 -2.54 -31.63
N ALA A 146 -13.66 -2.79 -31.16
CA ALA A 146 -14.44 -1.77 -30.49
C ALA A 146 -13.70 -1.33 -29.22
N ALA A 147 -13.36 -0.04 -29.16
CA ALA A 147 -12.85 0.58 -27.95
C ALA A 147 -14.01 0.80 -26.97
N ASP A 148 -14.39 -0.24 -26.22
CA ASP A 148 -15.19 -0.14 -24.98
C ASP A 148 -15.29 -1.50 -24.24
N GLU A 149 -14.26 -1.84 -23.45
CA GLU A 149 -14.42 -2.53 -22.16
C GLU A 149 -13.48 -1.91 -21.10
N MET A 150 -13.29 -0.58 -21.15
CA MET A 150 -12.75 0.15 -19.99
C MET A 150 -13.83 0.16 -18.90
N HIS A 151 -13.51 -0.31 -17.71
CA HIS A 151 -14.38 -0.04 -16.56
C HIS A 151 -14.43 1.49 -16.32
N PRO A 152 -15.59 2.07 -15.99
CA PRO A 152 -15.67 3.49 -15.65
C PRO A 152 -14.96 3.77 -14.31
N PRO A 153 -14.26 4.92 -14.16
CA PRO A 153 -13.69 5.35 -12.89
C PRO A 153 -14.73 5.41 -11.76
N GLN A 154 -14.27 5.30 -10.52
CA GLN A 154 -15.14 5.22 -9.35
C GLN A 154 -14.71 6.23 -8.28
N LEU A 155 -15.65 6.65 -7.45
CA LEU A 155 -15.41 7.44 -6.25
C LEU A 155 -16.00 6.71 -5.05
N VAL A 156 -15.16 6.23 -4.15
CA VAL A 156 -15.58 5.69 -2.86
C VAL A 156 -15.72 6.86 -1.88
N VAL A 157 -16.90 7.06 -1.31
CA VAL A 157 -17.15 8.10 -0.30
C VAL A 157 -17.44 7.46 1.04
N THR A 158 -16.54 7.68 2.00
CA THR A 158 -16.69 7.25 3.40
C THR A 158 -16.97 8.47 4.26
N VAL A 159 -18.07 8.46 5.01
CA VAL A 159 -18.37 9.45 6.05
C VAL A 159 -18.12 8.76 7.40
N ALA A 160 -17.43 9.41 8.34
CA ALA A 160 -17.21 8.88 9.67
C ALA A 160 -18.53 8.34 10.29
N GLY A 161 -18.51 7.09 10.73
CA GLY A 161 -19.69 6.38 11.28
C GLY A 161 -20.71 5.84 10.26
N ALA A 162 -20.42 5.85 8.95
CA ALA A 162 -21.31 5.30 7.91
C ALA A 162 -20.59 4.38 6.92
N GLU A 163 -21.31 3.37 6.39
CA GLU A 163 -20.81 2.47 5.34
C GLU A 163 -20.32 3.27 4.09
N PRO A 164 -19.15 2.91 3.52
CA PRO A 164 -18.66 3.52 2.29
C PRO A 164 -19.65 3.39 1.14
N LYS A 165 -19.91 4.50 0.43
CA LYS A 165 -20.77 4.54 -0.76
C LYS A 165 -19.91 4.61 -2.02
N LEU A 166 -20.13 3.67 -2.94
CA LEU A 166 -19.47 3.65 -4.24
C LEU A 166 -20.29 4.43 -5.27
N TYR A 167 -19.65 5.38 -5.95
CA TYR A 167 -20.21 6.11 -7.08
C TYR A 167 -19.44 5.76 -8.35
N THR A 168 -20.14 5.34 -9.40
CA THR A 168 -19.53 5.11 -10.72
C THR A 168 -19.58 6.39 -11.54
N LEU A 169 -18.42 6.86 -11.99
CA LEU A 169 -18.26 8.15 -12.67
C LEU A 169 -18.39 7.95 -14.19
N THR A 170 -19.55 8.33 -14.74
CA THR A 170 -19.90 8.09 -16.15
C THR A 170 -20.23 9.36 -16.94
N ALA A 171 -20.58 10.46 -16.28
CA ALA A 171 -20.95 11.72 -16.94
C ALA A 171 -19.76 12.69 -17.04
N ASP A 172 -19.77 13.56 -18.05
CA ASP A 172 -18.70 14.55 -18.27
C ASP A 172 -18.62 15.63 -17.19
N ARG A 173 -19.71 15.83 -16.44
CA ARG A 173 -19.81 16.76 -15.31
C ARG A 173 -20.64 16.10 -14.21
N LEU A 174 -20.10 16.04 -12.99
CA LEU A 174 -20.77 15.49 -11.82
C LEU A 174 -20.61 16.47 -10.64
N SER A 175 -21.72 16.85 -10.03
CA SER A 175 -21.77 17.70 -8.85
C SER A 175 -21.65 16.90 -7.55
N ILE A 176 -20.89 17.41 -6.59
CA ILE A 176 -20.69 16.84 -5.25
C ILE A 176 -21.25 17.82 -4.22
N GLY A 177 -22.10 17.36 -3.31
CA GLY A 177 -22.59 18.20 -2.21
C GLY A 177 -23.59 17.51 -1.29
N ARG A 178 -24.02 18.22 -0.23
CA ARG A 178 -25.02 17.71 0.72
C ARG A 178 -26.46 17.82 0.21
N ALA A 179 -26.73 18.71 -0.73
CA ALA A 179 -28.09 18.89 -1.23
C ALA A 179 -28.48 17.73 -2.18
N LYS A 180 -29.75 17.34 -2.18
CA LYS A 180 -30.25 16.15 -2.89
C LYS A 180 -30.31 16.28 -4.42
N ASP A 181 -30.02 17.48 -4.92
CA ASP A 181 -29.91 17.88 -6.31
C ASP A 181 -28.48 17.74 -6.88
N ASN A 182 -27.50 17.29 -6.08
CA ASN A 182 -26.19 16.90 -6.59
C ASN A 182 -26.20 15.46 -7.13
N ASP A 183 -25.31 15.16 -8.07
CA ASP A 183 -25.12 13.81 -8.62
C ASP A 183 -24.50 12.86 -7.57
N ILE A 184 -23.60 13.39 -6.73
CA ILE A 184 -22.95 12.69 -5.63
C ILE A 184 -23.38 13.35 -4.32
N VAL A 185 -24.40 12.76 -3.67
CA VAL A 185 -25.00 13.30 -2.45
C VAL A 185 -24.29 12.78 -1.20
N ILE A 186 -23.62 13.67 -0.48
CA ILE A 186 -22.92 13.36 0.76
C ILE A 186 -23.65 14.00 1.95
N ASP A 187 -24.46 13.20 2.64
CA ASP A 187 -25.24 13.65 3.80
C ASP A 187 -24.35 13.76 5.05
N SER A 188 -23.60 14.86 5.13
CA SER A 188 -22.66 15.15 6.22
C SER A 188 -22.63 16.66 6.50
N PRO A 189 -22.71 17.12 7.76
CA PRO A 189 -22.76 18.55 8.08
C PRO A 189 -21.50 19.32 7.64
N PHE A 190 -20.38 18.63 7.42
CA PHE A 190 -19.14 19.21 6.92
C PHE A 190 -19.20 19.56 5.42
N VAL A 191 -20.16 18.97 4.69
CA VAL A 191 -20.32 19.17 3.25
C VAL A 191 -21.33 20.28 2.98
N SER A 192 -20.86 21.30 2.28
CA SER A 192 -21.68 22.40 1.75
C SER A 192 -22.78 21.89 0.80
N ARG A 193 -23.84 22.68 0.60
CA ARG A 193 -24.99 22.28 -0.23
C ARG A 193 -24.57 21.87 -1.64
N GLN A 194 -23.73 22.68 -2.28
CA GLN A 194 -22.90 22.34 -3.42
C GLN A 194 -21.46 22.52 -2.92
N HIS A 195 -20.57 21.59 -3.21
CA HIS A 195 -19.26 21.51 -2.56
C HIS A 195 -18.09 21.42 -3.55
N ALA A 196 -18.23 20.59 -4.58
CA ALA A 196 -17.26 20.48 -5.65
C ALA A 196 -17.93 19.98 -6.93
N GLU A 197 -17.18 19.99 -8.02
CA GLU A 197 -17.56 19.48 -9.32
C GLU A 197 -16.43 18.61 -9.88
N LEU A 198 -16.75 17.43 -10.40
CA LEU A 198 -15.86 16.62 -11.21
C LEU A 198 -16.15 16.90 -12.69
N ARG A 199 -15.11 17.22 -13.47
CA ARG A 199 -15.15 17.28 -14.93
C ARG A 199 -14.33 16.17 -15.54
N ARG A 200 -14.88 15.47 -16.52
CA ARG A 200 -14.15 14.42 -17.24
C ARG A 200 -13.09 15.04 -18.15
N MET A 201 -11.90 14.46 -18.13
CA MET A 201 -10.74 14.82 -18.94
C MET A 201 -10.23 13.57 -19.66
N VAL A 202 -9.30 13.75 -20.60
CA VAL A 202 -8.60 12.61 -21.23
C VAL A 202 -7.82 11.85 -20.15
N GLY A 203 -8.19 10.60 -19.89
CA GLY A 203 -7.55 9.73 -18.89
C GLY A 203 -8.06 9.86 -17.44
N GLY A 204 -9.16 10.58 -17.17
CA GLY A 204 -9.74 10.60 -15.82
C GLY A 204 -10.69 11.77 -15.54
N TYR A 205 -10.69 12.23 -14.29
CA TYR A 205 -11.49 13.37 -13.83
C TYR A 205 -10.63 14.46 -13.20
N GLN A 206 -11.02 15.71 -13.41
CA GLN A 206 -10.50 16.89 -12.71
C GLN A 206 -11.53 17.36 -11.68
N LEU A 207 -11.09 17.61 -10.45
CA LEU A 207 -11.92 18.19 -9.40
C LEU A 207 -11.78 19.72 -9.39
N ILE A 208 -12.91 20.39 -9.27
CA ILE A 208 -13.05 21.84 -9.12
C ILE A 208 -13.79 22.10 -7.79
N PRO A 209 -13.17 22.77 -6.80
CA PRO A 209 -13.80 23.10 -5.53
C PRO A 209 -14.83 24.22 -5.73
N GLY A 210 -15.88 24.22 -4.91
CA GLY A 210 -16.78 25.35 -4.77
C GLY A 210 -16.38 26.29 -3.63
N GLU A 211 -17.03 27.45 -3.54
CA GLU A 211 -17.00 28.29 -2.33
C GLU A 211 -17.68 27.54 -1.17
N THR A 212 -16.88 27.06 -0.22
CA THR A 212 -17.29 26.05 0.76
C THR A 212 -16.93 26.44 2.19
N THR A 213 -17.70 25.91 3.16
CA THR A 213 -17.49 26.19 4.60
C THR A 213 -16.28 25.45 5.15
N ASN A 214 -16.07 24.22 4.69
CA ASN A 214 -14.85 23.45 4.92
C ASN A 214 -14.25 23.19 3.53
N PRO A 215 -13.00 23.57 3.23
CA PRO A 215 -12.42 23.31 1.92
C PRO A 215 -12.19 21.81 1.73
N ILE A 216 -12.41 21.32 0.52
CA ILE A 216 -11.93 20.00 0.12
C ILE A 216 -10.40 20.02 0.03
N GLN A 217 -9.76 18.99 0.58
CA GLN A 217 -8.31 18.87 0.67
C GLN A 217 -7.82 17.68 -0.15
N ILE A 218 -6.67 17.84 -0.80
CA ILE A 218 -5.87 16.75 -1.36
C ILE A 218 -4.49 16.84 -0.73
N GLU A 219 -3.90 15.71 -0.35
CA GLU A 219 -2.56 15.65 0.26
C GLU A 219 -2.39 16.54 1.51
N GLY A 220 -3.48 16.72 2.29
CA GLY A 220 -3.51 17.58 3.47
C GLY A 220 -3.45 19.09 3.19
N ARG A 221 -3.64 19.51 1.93
CA ARG A 221 -3.69 20.92 1.49
C ARG A 221 -5.06 21.22 0.88
N ALA A 222 -5.61 22.40 1.16
CA ALA A 222 -6.86 22.86 0.55
C ALA A 222 -6.69 23.03 -0.96
N ILE A 223 -7.65 22.51 -1.73
CA ILE A 223 -7.72 22.73 -3.17
C ILE A 223 -8.33 24.13 -3.38
N VAL A 224 -7.60 25.02 -4.06
CA VAL A 224 -8.02 26.41 -4.32
C VAL A 224 -8.51 26.57 -5.76
N ASP A 225 -7.69 26.11 -6.73
CA ASP A 225 -8.03 26.04 -8.15
C ASP A 225 -8.54 24.63 -8.50
N SER A 226 -8.25 24.10 -9.69
CA SER A 226 -8.63 22.74 -10.08
C SER A 226 -7.47 21.75 -9.96
N VAL A 227 -7.75 20.48 -9.67
CA VAL A 227 -6.74 19.41 -9.58
C VAL A 227 -7.16 18.18 -10.39
N THR A 228 -6.25 17.62 -11.18
CA THR A 228 -6.47 16.34 -11.87
C THR A 228 -6.37 15.19 -10.86
N LEU A 229 -7.36 14.31 -10.84
CA LEU A 229 -7.35 13.13 -9.97
C LEU A 229 -6.59 11.99 -10.66
N HIS A 230 -5.55 11.52 -9.97
CA HIS A 230 -4.85 10.27 -10.29
C HIS A 230 -5.47 9.13 -9.49
N ASP A 231 -5.21 7.88 -9.89
CA ASP A 231 -5.67 6.71 -9.13
C ASP A 231 -5.19 6.74 -7.67
N ASP A 232 -5.99 6.13 -6.77
CA ASP A 232 -5.84 6.19 -5.32
C ASP A 232 -5.78 7.62 -4.71
N ALA A 233 -6.20 8.67 -5.44
CA ALA A 233 -6.24 10.03 -4.90
C ALA A 233 -7.23 10.13 -3.73
N LYS A 234 -6.67 10.29 -2.52
CA LYS A 234 -7.42 10.50 -1.27
C LYS A 234 -7.72 11.98 -1.07
N LEU A 235 -8.99 12.34 -1.19
CA LEU A 235 -9.57 13.65 -0.92
C LEU A 235 -10.22 13.63 0.47
N ARG A 236 -10.18 14.76 1.20
CA ARG A 236 -10.82 14.87 2.53
C ARG A 236 -11.63 16.16 2.65
N ILE A 237 -12.78 16.07 3.31
CA ILE A 237 -13.61 17.19 3.73
C ILE A 237 -13.85 17.04 5.23
N GLY A 238 -13.35 17.95 6.04
CA GLY A 238 -13.49 17.90 7.50
C GLY A 238 -13.36 19.28 8.13
N GLY A 239 -13.95 19.45 9.30
CA GLY A 239 -13.77 20.66 10.10
C GLY A 239 -12.46 20.64 10.89
N SER A 240 -12.26 21.65 11.76
CA SER A 240 -11.12 21.71 12.68
C SER A 240 -11.20 20.72 13.86
N ASN A 241 -12.30 20.00 14.01
CA ASN A 241 -12.49 18.99 15.05
C ASN A 241 -11.97 17.61 14.60
N PRO A 242 -11.26 16.86 15.48
CA PRO A 242 -10.80 15.51 15.16
C PRO A 242 -11.97 14.51 15.06
N GLY A 243 -11.84 13.51 14.19
CA GLY A 243 -12.70 12.31 14.17
C GLY A 243 -13.99 12.40 13.34
N GLU A 244 -14.44 13.59 12.92
CA GLU A 244 -15.58 13.73 12.01
C GLU A 244 -15.13 14.26 10.65
N MET A 245 -14.95 13.35 9.70
CA MET A 245 -14.45 13.66 8.36
C MET A 245 -15.13 12.82 7.27
N VAL A 246 -15.17 13.37 6.05
CA VAL A 246 -15.51 12.65 4.84
C VAL A 246 -14.22 12.39 4.07
N THR A 247 -13.97 11.13 3.73
CA THR A 247 -12.88 10.70 2.85
C THR A 247 -13.49 10.30 1.51
N LEU A 248 -12.93 10.79 0.41
CA LEU A 248 -13.28 10.35 -0.94
C LEU A 248 -12.03 9.76 -1.58
N VAL A 249 -12.12 8.54 -2.09
CA VAL A 249 -11.02 7.86 -2.81
C VAL A 249 -11.42 7.71 -4.26
N TYR A 250 -10.67 8.33 -5.16
CA TYR A 250 -10.86 8.18 -6.60
C TYR A 250 -10.08 6.96 -7.11
N LEU A 251 -10.77 6.08 -7.83
CA LEU A 251 -10.23 4.84 -8.38
C LEU A 251 -10.35 4.88 -9.90
N SER A 252 -9.24 4.71 -10.62
CA SER A 252 -9.17 4.72 -12.09
C SER A 252 -8.60 3.40 -12.59
N PRO A 253 -9.34 2.60 -13.37
CA PRO A 253 -8.89 1.26 -13.80
C PRO A 253 -7.72 1.25 -14.79
N ASP A 254 -7.28 2.40 -15.29
CA ASP A 254 -6.07 2.53 -16.11
C ASP A 254 -4.76 2.47 -15.32
N ALA A 255 -4.81 2.50 -13.98
CA ALA A 255 -3.62 2.44 -13.13
C ALA A 255 -3.32 1.01 -12.66
N MET A 256 -2.13 0.52 -13.02
CA MET A 256 -1.56 -0.64 -12.33
C MET A 256 -1.09 -0.24 -10.92
N PHE A 257 -1.36 -1.11 -9.95
CA PHE A 257 -1.22 -0.88 -8.51
C PHE A 257 0.09 -0.19 -8.08
N GLY A 258 -0.05 0.80 -7.18
CA GLY A 258 0.97 1.11 -6.16
C GLY A 258 2.19 1.94 -6.59
N SER A 259 2.37 2.21 -7.88
CA SER A 259 3.41 3.09 -8.41
C SER A 259 2.78 4.28 -9.12
N GLN A 260 3.30 5.51 -8.92
CA GLN A 260 2.91 6.60 -9.83
C GLN A 260 3.31 6.25 -11.27
N ALA A 261 2.50 6.74 -12.23
CA ALA A 261 2.51 6.35 -13.64
C ALA A 261 3.92 6.06 -14.19
N ALA A 262 4.13 4.81 -14.60
CA ALA A 262 5.43 4.27 -14.98
C ALA A 262 6.10 5.10 -16.10
N LYS A 263 7.16 5.82 -15.76
CA LYS A 263 7.86 6.72 -16.69
C LYS A 263 8.88 5.92 -17.48
N SER A 264 8.56 5.62 -18.74
CA SER A 264 9.51 5.00 -19.67
C SER A 264 10.60 5.99 -20.10
N VAL A 265 11.86 5.60 -19.91
CA VAL A 265 13.05 6.29 -20.44
C VAL A 265 13.66 5.39 -21.51
N SER A 266 13.75 5.88 -22.74
CA SER A 266 14.41 5.19 -23.85
C SER A 266 15.93 5.37 -23.75
N PHE A 267 16.71 4.38 -24.19
CA PHE A 267 18.16 4.56 -24.34
C PHE A 267 18.56 5.40 -25.56
N ASP A 268 17.67 5.56 -26.55
CA ASP A 268 17.90 6.33 -27.80
C ASP A 268 19.30 6.05 -28.41
N GLU A 269 20.01 7.07 -28.89
CA GLU A 269 21.42 6.97 -29.32
C GLU A 269 22.42 7.04 -28.14
N LYS A 270 21.95 7.15 -26.89
CA LYS A 270 22.82 7.28 -25.71
C LYS A 270 23.21 5.91 -25.16
N SER A 271 24.50 5.58 -25.28
CA SER A 271 25.09 4.41 -24.63
C SER A 271 25.22 4.55 -23.11
N LEU A 272 25.00 5.74 -22.53
CA LEU A 272 25.12 6.01 -21.11
C LEU A 272 23.95 6.90 -20.64
N ILE A 273 23.26 6.47 -19.59
CA ILE A 273 22.24 7.24 -18.87
C ILE A 273 22.78 7.56 -17.48
N SER A 274 22.81 8.84 -17.14
CA SER A 274 23.13 9.35 -15.80
C SER A 274 21.87 9.48 -14.93
N ILE A 275 21.99 9.09 -13.66
CA ILE A 275 20.88 9.06 -12.69
C ILE A 275 21.30 9.77 -11.41
N GLY A 276 20.48 10.71 -10.93
CA GLY A 276 20.72 11.42 -9.67
C GLY A 276 19.70 12.52 -9.41
N ARG A 277 19.79 13.22 -8.28
CA ARG A 277 18.87 14.34 -7.98
C ARG A 277 19.22 15.66 -8.67
N ASP A 278 20.44 15.80 -9.19
CA ASP A 278 20.84 17.01 -9.88
C ASP A 278 20.12 17.12 -11.23
N LYS A 279 19.68 18.34 -11.59
CA LYS A 279 18.92 18.60 -12.82
C LYS A 279 19.72 18.39 -14.11
N SER A 280 21.03 18.17 -14.00
CA SER A 280 21.92 17.84 -15.14
C SER A 280 21.97 16.35 -15.49
N ASN A 281 21.38 15.45 -14.69
CA ASN A 281 21.27 14.03 -15.03
C ASN A 281 20.22 13.79 -16.13
N ASP A 282 20.37 12.68 -16.87
CA ASP A 282 19.37 12.22 -17.84
C ASP A 282 18.07 11.76 -17.14
N ILE A 283 18.21 11.10 -15.98
CA ILE A 283 17.11 10.76 -15.08
C ILE A 283 17.28 11.53 -13.78
N VAL A 284 16.43 12.56 -13.60
CA VAL A 284 16.39 13.40 -12.40
C VAL A 284 15.41 12.80 -11.39
N LEU A 285 15.89 12.57 -10.17
CA LEU A 285 15.14 11.95 -9.06
C LEU A 285 15.02 12.91 -7.87
N ASP A 286 13.82 13.46 -7.59
CA ASP A 286 13.59 14.30 -6.40
C ASP A 286 13.48 13.41 -5.15
N SER A 287 14.61 13.19 -4.49
CA SER A 287 14.63 12.64 -3.14
C SER A 287 15.90 13.08 -2.40
N PRO A 288 15.82 13.49 -1.12
CA PRO A 288 17.00 13.78 -0.32
C PRO A 288 17.87 12.54 -0.09
N ASN A 289 17.35 11.32 -0.29
CA ASN A 289 18.11 10.08 -0.16
C ASN A 289 18.92 9.74 -1.43
N VAL A 290 18.84 10.54 -2.49
CA VAL A 290 19.56 10.29 -3.75
C VAL A 290 20.72 11.29 -3.87
N SER A 291 21.95 10.83 -4.09
CA SER A 291 23.09 11.69 -4.42
C SER A 291 22.87 12.50 -5.70
N ARG A 292 23.51 13.67 -5.81
CA ARG A 292 23.41 14.56 -6.96
C ARG A 292 23.77 13.86 -8.26
N PHE A 293 24.80 13.02 -8.23
CA PHE A 293 25.13 12.03 -9.25
C PHE A 293 25.21 10.69 -8.52
N HIS A 294 24.21 9.82 -8.71
CA HIS A 294 24.02 8.62 -7.90
C HIS A 294 24.59 7.39 -8.62
N ALA A 295 24.15 7.15 -9.85
CA ALA A 295 24.55 5.99 -10.64
C ALA A 295 24.51 6.30 -12.13
N ASN A 296 25.21 5.48 -12.90
CA ASN A 296 25.08 5.44 -14.36
C ASN A 296 24.61 4.05 -14.81
N ILE A 297 23.77 3.99 -15.83
CA ILE A 297 23.47 2.75 -16.56
C ILE A 297 24.03 2.87 -17.98
N GLU A 298 24.94 1.96 -18.34
CA GLU A 298 25.62 1.92 -19.63
C GLU A 298 25.10 0.75 -20.48
N LYS A 299 24.71 1.01 -21.73
CA LYS A 299 24.35 0.00 -22.74
C LYS A 299 25.61 -0.47 -23.46
N VAL A 300 26.06 -1.69 -23.15
CA VAL A 300 27.21 -2.34 -23.78
C VAL A 300 26.71 -3.45 -24.70
N GLY A 301 26.44 -3.09 -25.96
CA GLY A 301 25.82 -3.99 -26.94
C GLY A 301 24.35 -4.27 -26.58
N LEU A 302 24.04 -5.54 -26.30
CA LEU A 302 22.71 -6.01 -25.86
C LEU A 302 22.58 -6.15 -24.33
N ARG A 303 23.59 -5.72 -23.57
CA ARG A 303 23.61 -5.81 -22.10
C ARG A 303 23.70 -4.44 -21.47
N TYR A 304 23.29 -4.36 -20.23
CA TYR A 304 23.37 -3.16 -19.42
C TYR A 304 24.33 -3.35 -18.26
N ARG A 305 25.07 -2.30 -17.92
CA ARG A 305 25.96 -2.24 -16.75
C ARG A 305 25.53 -1.08 -15.87
N LEU A 306 25.14 -1.39 -14.64
CA LEU A 306 24.90 -0.39 -13.60
C LEU A 306 26.21 -0.11 -12.88
N ARG A 307 26.51 1.17 -12.66
CA ARG A 307 27.65 1.61 -11.86
C ARG A 307 27.19 2.64 -10.84
N ASP A 308 27.34 2.32 -9.56
CA ASP A 308 27.15 3.27 -8.46
C ASP A 308 28.34 4.24 -8.43
N LEU A 309 28.06 5.53 -8.24
CA LEU A 309 29.07 6.60 -8.27
C LEU A 309 29.62 6.93 -6.87
N ARG A 310 29.60 5.94 -5.96
CA ARG A 310 29.79 6.11 -4.50
C ARG A 310 28.71 7.01 -3.91
N SER A 311 27.47 6.68 -4.26
CA SER A 311 26.30 7.34 -3.69
C SER A 311 26.28 7.18 -2.17
N ALA A 312 25.63 8.13 -1.47
CA ALA A 312 25.57 8.11 -0.01
C ALA A 312 24.79 6.92 0.57
N ASN A 313 23.93 6.31 -0.25
CA ASN A 313 22.88 5.39 0.14
C ASN A 313 22.88 4.07 -0.66
N GLY A 314 23.74 3.95 -1.68
CA GLY A 314 23.87 2.76 -2.51
C GLY A 314 22.76 2.59 -3.55
N SER A 315 23.13 1.92 -4.64
CA SER A 315 22.23 1.35 -5.62
C SER A 315 22.02 -0.14 -5.34
N PHE A 316 20.85 -0.69 -5.68
CA PHE A 316 20.51 -2.10 -5.47
C PHE A 316 20.03 -2.74 -6.78
N VAL A 317 20.31 -4.03 -6.98
CA VAL A 317 19.81 -4.85 -8.10
C VAL A 317 19.17 -6.11 -7.54
N ASN A 318 17.89 -6.32 -7.85
CA ASN A 318 17.08 -7.41 -7.28
C ASN A 318 17.24 -7.45 -5.74
N ASP A 319 17.10 -6.27 -5.13
CA ASP A 319 17.24 -5.95 -3.71
C ASP A 319 18.63 -6.20 -3.07
N GLN A 320 19.60 -6.68 -3.84
CA GLN A 320 20.99 -6.84 -3.40
C GLN A 320 21.83 -5.56 -3.66
N PRO A 321 22.69 -5.13 -2.72
CA PRO A 321 23.50 -3.92 -2.87
C PRO A 321 24.58 -4.07 -3.96
N VAL A 322 24.85 -2.98 -4.68
CA VAL A 322 25.87 -2.93 -5.73
C VAL A 322 27.20 -2.43 -5.17
N ASP A 323 28.24 -3.25 -5.24
CA ASP A 323 29.62 -2.83 -4.97
C ASP A 323 30.29 -2.35 -6.26
N GLY A 324 30.29 -1.03 -6.48
CA GLY A 324 30.95 -0.39 -7.61
C GLY A 324 30.19 -0.54 -8.94
N GLU A 325 30.35 -1.67 -9.63
CA GLU A 325 29.66 -1.93 -10.91
C GLU A 325 29.17 -3.39 -11.04
N THR A 326 28.01 -3.56 -11.67
CA THR A 326 27.42 -4.88 -11.92
C THR A 326 26.70 -4.95 -13.27
N TRP A 327 26.60 -6.15 -13.83
CA TRP A 327 25.85 -6.43 -15.05
C TRP A 327 24.38 -6.67 -14.72
N ILE A 328 23.48 -5.96 -15.40
CA ILE A 328 22.03 -6.12 -15.26
C ILE A 328 21.44 -6.68 -16.56
N LYS A 329 20.46 -7.56 -16.42
CA LYS A 329 19.75 -8.29 -17.47
C LYS A 329 18.37 -7.68 -17.68
N GLN A 330 17.68 -8.10 -18.75
CA GLN A 330 16.26 -7.80 -18.90
C GLN A 330 15.46 -8.42 -17.74
N ALA A 331 14.42 -7.71 -17.30
CA ALA A 331 13.59 -8.01 -16.12
C ALA A 331 14.31 -7.94 -14.75
N ASP A 332 15.60 -7.56 -14.68
CA ASP A 332 16.19 -7.15 -13.40
C ASP A 332 15.53 -5.84 -12.92
N SER A 333 15.41 -5.69 -11.61
CA SER A 333 14.94 -4.51 -10.91
C SER A 333 16.13 -3.74 -10.34
N VAL A 334 16.29 -2.46 -10.70
CA VAL A 334 17.28 -1.55 -10.11
C VAL A 334 16.57 -0.59 -9.15
N ARG A 335 17.04 -0.47 -7.90
CA ARG A 335 16.46 0.44 -6.91
C ARG A 335 17.47 1.50 -6.48
N ILE A 336 17.03 2.76 -6.50
CA ILE A 336 17.79 3.96 -6.12
C ILE A 336 16.88 4.82 -5.23
N GLY A 337 17.09 4.78 -3.91
CA GLY A 337 16.18 5.40 -2.94
C GLY A 337 14.74 4.88 -3.10
N PRO A 338 13.71 5.77 -3.14
CA PRO A 338 12.31 5.36 -3.33
C PRO A 338 11.93 5.04 -4.78
N TYR A 339 12.89 5.00 -5.71
CA TYR A 339 12.63 4.77 -7.13
C TYR A 339 13.08 3.37 -7.55
N ARG A 340 12.22 2.67 -8.29
CA ARG A 340 12.51 1.37 -8.90
C ARG A 340 12.56 1.52 -10.42
N PHE A 341 13.46 0.79 -11.09
CA PHE A 341 13.58 0.74 -12.53
C PHE A 341 13.57 -0.70 -13.00
N GLU A 342 12.64 -1.07 -13.86
CA GLU A 342 12.66 -2.37 -14.54
C GLU A 342 13.39 -2.26 -15.87
N ILE A 343 14.32 -3.18 -16.11
CA ILE A 343 15.16 -3.20 -17.30
C ILE A 343 14.43 -3.89 -18.46
N GLY A 344 13.91 -3.11 -19.40
CA GLY A 344 13.38 -3.60 -20.67
C GLY A 344 14.47 -3.85 -21.72
N ALA A 345 14.05 -4.23 -22.93
CA ALA A 345 14.99 -4.53 -24.02
C ALA A 345 15.74 -3.29 -24.54
N GLU A 346 15.06 -2.14 -24.63
CA GLU A 346 15.63 -0.85 -25.06
C GLU A 346 15.16 0.35 -24.20
N LYS A 347 14.45 0.08 -23.09
CA LYS A 347 13.84 1.10 -22.23
C LYS A 347 14.04 0.75 -20.75
N LEU A 348 14.16 1.77 -19.92
CA LEU A 348 14.02 1.69 -18.46
C LEU A 348 12.59 2.10 -18.11
N THR A 349 11.88 1.28 -17.34
CA THR A 349 10.56 1.64 -16.81
C THR A 349 10.73 2.11 -15.37
N GLN A 350 10.66 3.43 -15.13
CA GLN A 350 10.77 4.02 -13.79
C GLN A 350 9.42 3.97 -13.07
N PHE A 351 9.43 3.49 -11.83
CA PHE A 351 8.34 3.50 -10.88
C PHE A 351 8.74 4.38 -9.69
N ASP A 352 7.85 5.28 -9.29
CA ASP A 352 8.01 6.09 -8.09
C ASP A 352 7.21 5.47 -6.94
N GLU A 353 7.93 4.96 -5.94
CA GLU A 353 7.38 4.36 -4.71
C GLU A 353 7.48 5.33 -3.50
N SER A 354 7.72 6.63 -3.74
CA SER A 354 7.74 7.66 -2.68
C SER A 354 6.36 7.95 -2.08
N GLY A 355 5.28 7.56 -2.78
CA GLY A 355 3.88 7.72 -2.38
C GLY A 355 3.41 6.87 -1.19
N GLY A 356 4.33 6.35 -0.37
CA GLY A 356 4.06 5.60 0.85
C GLY A 356 4.31 4.12 0.67
N MET A 357 4.81 3.48 1.74
CA MET A 357 5.19 2.06 1.71
C MET A 357 3.98 1.18 2.06
N ARG A 358 3.70 0.16 1.25
CA ARG A 358 2.80 -0.94 1.59
C ARG A 358 3.54 -1.91 2.50
N ILE A 359 2.90 -2.33 3.58
CA ILE A 359 3.47 -3.26 4.56
C ILE A 359 2.55 -4.46 4.76
N GLU A 360 3.12 -5.66 4.64
CA GLU A 360 2.45 -6.92 4.96
C GLU A 360 3.20 -7.62 6.08
N ALA A 361 2.56 -7.79 7.23
CA ALA A 361 3.04 -8.70 8.27
C ALA A 361 2.33 -10.05 8.10
N ILE A 362 3.08 -11.15 8.12
CA ILE A 362 2.55 -12.49 7.87
C ILE A 362 3.08 -13.45 8.95
N GLY A 363 2.18 -13.94 9.80
CA GLY A 363 2.43 -14.97 10.82
C GLY A 363 3.43 -14.56 11.91
N LEU A 364 3.46 -13.29 12.30
CA LEU A 364 4.49 -12.77 13.21
C LEU A 364 4.36 -13.35 14.62
N ASN A 365 5.43 -14.01 15.05
CA ASN A 365 5.57 -14.57 16.39
C ASN A 365 6.85 -14.08 17.05
N LYS A 366 6.83 -13.69 18.34
CA LYS A 366 8.00 -13.17 19.06
C LYS A 366 8.19 -13.82 20.41
N TRP A 367 9.02 -14.86 20.43
CA TRP A 367 9.42 -15.56 21.64
C TRP A 367 10.58 -14.84 22.31
N VAL A 368 10.40 -14.42 23.57
CA VAL A 368 11.46 -13.82 24.41
C VAL A 368 12.04 -14.83 25.41
N ARG A 369 11.29 -15.91 25.70
CA ARG A 369 11.71 -17.10 26.45
C ARG A 369 11.02 -18.33 25.87
N LYS A 370 11.40 -19.53 26.29
CA LYS A 370 10.82 -20.81 25.80
C LYS A 370 9.30 -20.93 26.02
N ASP A 371 8.80 -20.21 27.02
CA ASP A 371 7.44 -20.25 27.56
C ASP A 371 6.72 -18.89 27.41
N LEU A 372 7.35 -17.89 26.81
CA LEU A 372 6.82 -16.53 26.71
C LEU A 372 6.94 -16.01 25.27
N ASN A 373 5.84 -16.17 24.53
CA ASN A 373 5.57 -15.50 23.26
C ASN A 373 4.81 -14.19 23.53
N ILE A 374 5.21 -13.10 22.88
CA ILE A 374 4.64 -11.75 23.08
C ILE A 374 4.08 -11.12 21.79
N LEU A 375 4.09 -11.86 20.68
CA LEU A 375 3.27 -11.63 19.48
C LEU A 375 2.77 -13.00 19.02
N GLN A 376 1.46 -13.17 18.80
CA GLN A 376 0.83 -14.46 18.55
C GLN A 376 0.23 -14.48 17.14
N ASP A 377 0.94 -15.11 16.20
CA ASP A 377 0.54 -15.30 14.80
C ASP A 377 -0.05 -14.06 14.09
N ILE A 378 0.55 -12.89 14.32
CA ILE A 378 -0.03 -11.62 13.86
C ILE A 378 0.17 -11.46 12.35
N SER A 379 -0.94 -11.37 11.63
CA SER A 379 -0.98 -11.08 10.18
C SER A 379 -1.83 -9.83 9.91
N LEU A 380 -1.28 -8.85 9.18
CA LEU A 380 -1.95 -7.57 8.88
C LEU A 380 -1.37 -6.90 7.61
N VAL A 381 -2.12 -5.97 7.02
CA VAL A 381 -1.72 -5.26 5.79
C VAL A 381 -2.03 -3.77 5.89
N PHE A 382 -0.98 -2.95 5.94
CA PHE A 382 -1.06 -1.50 5.85
C PHE A 382 -0.86 -1.08 4.39
N GLN A 383 -1.81 -0.34 3.83
CA GLN A 383 -1.72 0.18 2.47
C GLN A 383 -0.93 1.51 2.45
N PRO A 384 -0.41 1.93 1.30
CA PRO A 384 0.19 3.25 1.14
C PRO A 384 -0.73 4.37 1.63
N ARG A 385 -0.13 5.41 2.21
CA ARG A 385 -0.84 6.64 2.63
C ARG A 385 -1.91 6.39 3.69
N GLU A 386 -1.80 5.29 4.46
CA GLU A 386 -2.66 5.03 5.61
C GLU A 386 -2.04 5.59 6.90
N PHE A 387 -2.88 6.13 7.77
CA PHE A 387 -2.55 6.39 9.17
C PHE A 387 -3.12 5.25 10.01
N ILE A 388 -2.24 4.49 10.66
CA ILE A 388 -2.57 3.36 11.50
C ILE A 388 -2.25 3.70 12.96
N VAL A 389 -3.20 3.43 13.84
CA VAL A 389 -3.02 3.59 15.29
C VAL A 389 -2.93 2.22 15.96
N VAL A 390 -1.86 1.98 16.72
CA VAL A 390 -1.63 0.76 17.50
C VAL A 390 -1.93 1.06 18.96
N VAL A 391 -2.97 0.39 19.47
CA VAL A 391 -3.53 0.58 20.82
C VAL A 391 -3.64 -0.77 21.53
N GLY A 392 -3.92 -0.72 22.83
CA GLY A 392 -3.90 -1.89 23.70
C GLY A 392 -3.12 -1.65 24.98
N GLN A 393 -3.30 -2.58 25.92
CA GLN A 393 -2.77 -2.46 27.28
C GLN A 393 -1.23 -2.34 27.31
N SER A 394 -0.71 -1.81 28.43
CA SER A 394 0.74 -1.87 28.68
C SER A 394 1.18 -3.33 28.78
N GLY A 395 2.29 -3.67 28.13
CA GLY A 395 2.74 -5.07 27.99
C GLY A 395 1.97 -5.91 26.96
N GLY A 396 0.99 -5.36 26.23
CA GLY A 396 0.27 -6.06 25.15
C GLY A 396 1.08 -6.33 23.88
N GLY A 397 2.36 -5.95 23.83
CA GLY A 397 3.24 -6.18 22.67
C GLY A 397 3.32 -5.04 21.65
N LYS A 398 2.70 -3.87 21.88
CA LYS A 398 2.64 -2.73 20.92
C LYS A 398 4.00 -2.35 20.31
N SER A 399 4.95 -1.93 21.14
CA SER A 399 6.30 -1.55 20.69
C SER A 399 7.07 -2.75 20.15
N THR A 400 6.75 -3.99 20.56
CA THR A 400 7.33 -5.21 19.98
C THR A 400 6.81 -5.49 18.57
N LEU A 401 5.53 -5.24 18.29
CA LEU A 401 4.95 -5.33 16.95
C LEU A 401 5.58 -4.29 16.03
N VAL A 402 5.73 -3.05 16.51
CA VAL A 402 6.36 -1.97 15.73
C VAL A 402 7.86 -2.21 15.53
N ASP A 403 8.61 -2.63 16.56
CA ASP A 403 10.01 -3.06 16.43
C ASP A 403 10.17 -4.21 15.40
N ALA A 404 9.20 -5.13 15.36
CA ALA A 404 9.19 -6.24 14.42
C ALA A 404 8.90 -5.75 13.00
N ILE A 405 7.82 -4.98 12.79
CA ILE A 405 7.41 -4.47 11.46
C ILE A 405 8.47 -3.51 10.88
N SER A 406 9.08 -2.67 11.71
CA SER A 406 10.12 -1.72 11.28
C SER A 406 11.49 -2.36 11.01
N GLY A 407 11.67 -3.65 11.26
CA GLY A 407 12.94 -4.37 11.05
C GLY A 407 13.96 -4.25 12.20
N TYR A 408 13.86 -3.23 13.07
CA TYR A 408 14.84 -2.99 14.14
C TYR A 408 14.97 -4.14 15.15
N ARG A 409 13.92 -4.93 15.40
CA ARG A 409 14.03 -6.21 16.12
C ARG A 409 13.18 -7.29 15.47
N ARG A 410 13.80 -8.07 14.58
CA ARG A 410 13.18 -9.22 13.90
C ARG A 410 12.28 -10.06 14.82
N ALA A 411 11.14 -10.50 14.29
CA ALA A 411 10.30 -11.55 14.88
C ALA A 411 11.09 -12.87 15.02
N SER A 412 10.59 -13.80 15.83
CA SER A 412 11.14 -15.15 15.92
C SER A 412 10.69 -16.03 14.75
N HIS A 413 9.46 -15.84 14.29
CA HIS A 413 8.90 -16.47 13.09
C HIS A 413 7.95 -15.49 12.39
N GLY A 414 7.60 -15.81 11.14
CA GLY A 414 6.86 -14.92 10.25
C GLY A 414 7.79 -14.03 9.41
N GLN A 415 7.19 -13.30 8.48
CA GLN A 415 7.88 -12.43 7.52
C GLN A 415 7.20 -11.06 7.44
N ILE A 416 7.93 -10.02 7.03
CA ILE A 416 7.35 -8.73 6.67
C ILE A 416 7.81 -8.34 5.28
N LEU A 417 6.85 -7.97 4.44
CA LEU A 417 7.11 -7.43 3.11
C LEU A 417 6.84 -5.93 3.09
N ALA A 418 7.80 -5.16 2.58
CA ALA A 418 7.72 -3.73 2.29
C ALA A 418 7.77 -3.55 0.77
N ASN A 419 6.64 -3.16 0.15
CA ASN A 419 6.49 -3.17 -1.31
C ASN A 419 6.99 -4.49 -1.93
N GLU A 420 6.55 -5.63 -1.39
CA GLU A 420 6.91 -7.01 -1.79
C GLU A 420 8.34 -7.46 -1.41
N ILE A 421 9.21 -6.56 -0.94
CA ILE A 421 10.58 -6.88 -0.51
C ILE A 421 10.60 -7.31 0.96
N ASP A 422 11.26 -8.43 1.28
CA ASP A 422 11.41 -8.87 2.67
C ASP A 422 12.27 -7.87 3.50
N VAL A 423 11.67 -7.31 4.55
CA VAL A 423 12.26 -6.29 5.45
C VAL A 423 13.42 -6.83 6.26
N TYR A 424 13.41 -8.12 6.59
CA TYR A 424 14.43 -8.72 7.41
C TYR A 424 15.68 -8.99 6.58
N GLU A 425 15.53 -9.63 5.43
CA GLU A 425 16.67 -9.98 4.56
C GLU A 425 17.26 -8.77 3.82
N ASN A 426 16.45 -7.75 3.48
CA ASN A 426 16.90 -6.58 2.72
C ASN A 426 16.83 -5.27 3.53
N PHE A 427 17.05 -5.36 4.85
CA PHE A 427 16.87 -4.24 5.78
C PHE A 427 17.63 -2.96 5.37
N ASP A 428 18.85 -3.09 4.84
CA ASP A 428 19.67 -1.92 4.47
C ASP A 428 19.15 -1.14 3.24
N ALA A 429 18.39 -1.80 2.36
CA ALA A 429 17.69 -1.15 1.25
C ALA A 429 16.44 -0.40 1.73
N ILE A 430 15.70 -1.01 2.68
CA ILE A 430 14.39 -0.50 3.13
C ILE A 430 14.53 0.57 4.22
N ARG A 431 15.50 0.45 5.14
CA ARG A 431 15.66 1.33 6.32
C ARG A 431 15.76 2.82 5.98
N GLN A 432 16.17 3.17 4.76
CA GLN A 432 16.28 4.56 4.29
C GLN A 432 14.91 5.20 4.03
N GLY A 433 13.91 4.39 3.67
CA GLY A 433 12.52 4.81 3.55
C GLY A 433 11.76 4.84 4.88
N ILE A 434 12.38 4.38 5.98
CA ILE A 434 11.82 4.32 7.32
C ILE A 434 12.30 5.52 8.16
N GLY A 435 11.37 6.24 8.77
CA GLY A 435 11.64 7.14 9.89
C GLY A 435 11.06 6.58 11.19
N TYR A 436 11.76 6.76 12.31
CA TYR A 436 11.36 6.22 13.61
C TYR A 436 11.48 7.27 14.71
N VAL A 437 10.36 7.68 15.29
CA VAL A 437 10.33 8.61 16.44
C VAL A 437 10.18 7.80 17.73
N PRO A 438 11.21 7.71 18.58
CA PRO A 438 11.12 7.03 19.87
C PRO A 438 10.25 7.81 20.87
N GLN A 439 9.80 7.13 21.92
CA GLN A 439 9.04 7.72 23.03
C GLN A 439 9.81 8.88 23.69
N LYS A 440 11.07 8.64 24.07
CA LYS A 440 11.95 9.67 24.65
C LYS A 440 12.59 10.53 23.56
N ASP A 441 12.42 11.85 23.67
CA ASP A 441 13.04 12.81 22.76
C ASP A 441 14.58 12.84 22.89
N ILE A 442 15.25 12.79 21.74
CA ILE A 442 16.70 12.82 21.61
C ILE A 442 17.11 14.09 20.85
N ILE A 443 16.85 15.25 21.46
CA ILE A 443 17.11 16.58 20.89
C ILE A 443 17.94 17.45 21.83
N HIS A 444 18.84 18.27 21.26
CA HIS A 444 19.74 19.14 22.01
C HIS A 444 19.05 20.44 22.44
N MET A 445 18.68 20.51 23.73
CA MET A 445 17.87 21.61 24.30
C MET A 445 18.48 23.02 24.17
N GLU A 446 19.81 23.14 24.07
CA GLU A 446 20.50 24.43 23.98
C GLU A 446 20.56 25.05 22.58
N LEU A 447 20.25 24.28 21.54
CA LEU A 447 20.23 24.73 20.15
C LEU A 447 18.90 25.44 19.82
N SER A 448 18.91 26.30 18.80
CA SER A 448 17.67 26.70 18.15
C SER A 448 17.05 25.55 17.36
N VAL A 449 15.75 25.63 17.06
CA VAL A 449 15.08 24.62 16.21
C VAL A 449 15.81 24.45 14.87
N PHE A 450 16.14 25.57 14.22
CA PHE A 450 16.89 25.56 12.97
C PHE A 450 18.25 24.89 13.13
N GLN A 451 19.02 25.23 14.16
CA GLN A 451 20.34 24.62 14.39
C GLN A 451 20.24 23.09 14.61
N ALA A 452 19.27 22.63 15.40
CA ALA A 452 19.10 21.20 15.64
C ALA A 452 18.70 20.43 14.37
N LEU A 453 17.79 20.99 13.56
CA LEU A 453 17.42 20.40 12.27
C LEU A 453 18.58 20.47 11.26
N ASP A 454 19.37 21.54 11.25
CA ASP A 454 20.52 21.68 10.37
C ASP A 454 21.65 20.70 10.69
N TYR A 455 22.00 20.53 11.97
CA TYR A 455 22.96 19.49 12.37
C TYR A 455 22.45 18.07 12.07
N ALA A 456 21.17 17.79 12.31
CA ALA A 456 20.58 16.50 11.94
C ALA A 456 20.61 16.27 10.42
N ALA A 457 20.35 17.32 9.64
CA ALA A 457 20.41 17.26 8.18
C ALA A 457 21.83 17.03 7.66
N GLN A 458 22.85 17.71 8.22
CA GLN A 458 24.26 17.49 7.89
C GLN A 458 24.74 16.05 8.16
N LEU A 459 24.13 15.35 9.13
CA LEU A 459 24.47 13.97 9.47
C LEU A 459 23.68 12.91 8.68
N ARG A 460 22.46 13.23 8.21
CA ARG A 460 21.54 12.27 7.57
C ARG A 460 21.42 12.42 6.06
N MET A 461 21.66 13.61 5.52
CA MET A 461 21.59 13.86 4.08
C MET A 461 22.91 13.49 3.40
N PRO A 462 22.91 13.16 2.10
CA PRO A 462 24.12 12.93 1.32
C PRO A 462 25.14 14.08 1.47
N PRO A 463 26.46 13.79 1.51
CA PRO A 463 27.49 14.81 1.74
C PRO A 463 27.64 15.80 0.57
N ASP A 464 27.02 15.51 -0.58
CA ASP A 464 26.93 16.42 -1.73
C ASP A 464 25.73 17.39 -1.65
N THR A 465 24.96 17.37 -0.56
CA THR A 465 23.83 18.29 -0.32
C THR A 465 24.33 19.70 -0.06
N THR A 466 23.92 20.62 -0.93
CA THR A 466 24.25 22.04 -0.78
C THR A 466 23.52 22.65 0.42
N GLU A 467 24.09 23.73 0.96
CA GLU A 467 23.46 24.50 2.03
C GLU A 467 22.07 25.00 1.65
N ALA A 468 21.87 25.43 0.40
CA ALA A 468 20.57 25.89 -0.11
C ALA A 468 19.51 24.78 -0.12
N GLU A 469 19.82 23.60 -0.66
CA GLU A 469 18.91 22.45 -0.65
C GLU A 469 18.56 22.02 0.78
N ARG A 470 19.57 21.99 1.66
CA ARG A 470 19.43 21.60 3.07
C ARG A 470 18.52 22.57 3.82
N HIS A 471 18.75 23.88 3.67
CA HIS A 471 17.93 24.92 4.29
C HIS A 471 16.49 24.92 3.74
N GLN A 472 16.30 24.75 2.42
CA GLN A 472 14.98 24.59 1.84
C GLN A 472 14.24 23.40 2.47
N ARG A 473 14.88 22.24 2.60
CA ARG A 473 14.27 21.06 3.22
C ARG A 473 13.93 21.28 4.70
N ILE A 474 14.74 22.04 5.43
CA ILE A 474 14.45 22.44 6.83
C ILE A 474 13.22 23.36 6.88
N ASP A 475 13.14 24.36 6.00
CA ASP A 475 12.01 25.29 5.97
C ASP A 475 10.69 24.58 5.54
N GLU A 476 10.75 23.57 4.65
CA GLU A 476 9.63 22.66 4.36
C GLU A 476 9.19 21.87 5.61
N VAL A 477 10.13 21.26 6.35
CA VAL A 477 9.82 20.51 7.59
C VAL A 477 9.23 21.44 8.67
N LEU A 478 9.75 22.66 8.80
CA LEU A 478 9.20 23.66 9.72
C LEU A 478 7.76 24.07 9.36
N ALA A 479 7.44 24.13 8.06
CA ALA A 479 6.08 24.41 7.60
C ALA A 479 5.12 23.22 7.86
N ASP A 480 5.53 21.99 7.54
CA ASP A 480 4.72 20.78 7.79
C ASP A 480 4.31 20.66 9.28
N LEU A 481 5.27 20.97 10.17
CA LEU A 481 5.14 20.91 11.64
C LEU A 481 4.49 22.14 12.28
N ASP A 482 4.22 23.21 11.53
CA ASP A 482 3.75 24.48 12.09
C ASP A 482 4.73 25.02 13.18
N LEU A 483 6.00 25.09 12.80
CA LEU A 483 7.12 25.57 13.63
C LEU A 483 7.92 26.71 12.98
N THR A 484 7.56 27.19 11.79
CA THR A 484 8.26 28.29 11.09
C THR A 484 8.44 29.54 11.97
N HIS A 485 7.43 29.92 12.75
CA HIS A 485 7.50 31.04 13.70
C HIS A 485 8.38 30.79 14.94
N ARG A 486 8.94 29.58 15.10
CA ARG A 486 9.82 29.16 16.19
C ARG A 486 11.23 28.76 15.73
N ARG A 487 11.52 28.93 14.43
CA ARG A 487 12.80 28.59 13.76
C ARG A 487 14.05 28.92 14.58
N ASP A 488 14.14 30.15 15.09
CA ASP A 488 15.33 30.65 15.78
C ASP A 488 15.21 30.63 17.32
N VAL A 489 14.14 30.03 17.86
CA VAL A 489 13.92 29.88 19.31
C VAL A 489 14.70 28.66 19.82
N LYS A 490 15.35 28.79 20.99
CA LYS A 490 15.98 27.66 21.69
C LYS A 490 14.96 26.58 22.04
N ILE A 491 15.32 25.32 21.84
CA ILE A 491 14.43 24.17 22.11
C ILE A 491 14.01 24.12 23.59
N SER A 492 14.90 24.48 24.53
CA SER A 492 14.57 24.62 25.97
C SER A 492 13.48 25.65 26.28
N GLY A 493 13.20 26.60 25.36
CA GLY A 493 12.13 27.59 25.48
C GLY A 493 10.81 27.20 24.80
N LEU A 494 10.70 25.98 24.27
CA LEU A 494 9.49 25.45 23.64
C LEU A 494 8.61 24.67 24.63
N SER A 495 7.31 24.61 24.37
CA SER A 495 6.42 23.68 25.09
C SER A 495 6.75 22.21 24.78
N GLY A 496 6.39 21.27 25.65
CA GLY A 496 6.66 19.84 25.41
C GLY A 496 6.12 19.32 24.08
N GLY A 497 4.93 19.76 23.67
CA GLY A 497 4.37 19.46 22.35
C GLY A 497 5.19 20.00 21.18
N GLN A 498 5.73 21.22 21.32
CA GLN A 498 6.63 21.81 20.31
C GLN A 498 7.97 21.09 20.28
N GLN A 499 8.55 20.74 21.44
CA GLN A 499 9.76 19.89 21.52
C GLN A 499 9.55 18.55 20.81
N LYS A 500 8.39 17.90 21.01
CA LYS A 500 8.07 16.65 20.32
C LYS A 500 7.95 16.82 18.81
N ARG A 501 7.32 17.91 18.34
CA ARG A 501 7.30 18.27 16.91
C ARG A 501 8.71 18.45 16.35
N VAL A 502 9.64 19.06 17.08
CA VAL A 502 11.07 19.14 16.66
C VAL A 502 11.69 17.75 16.53
N SER A 503 11.44 16.83 17.48
CA SER A 503 11.93 15.45 17.38
C SER A 503 11.34 14.68 16.19
N ILE A 504 10.07 14.96 15.82
CA ILE A 504 9.45 14.44 14.59
C ILE A 504 10.13 15.04 13.35
N GLY A 505 10.46 16.33 13.38
CA GLY A 505 11.14 17.02 12.27
C GLY A 505 12.51 16.43 11.91
N VAL A 506 13.27 15.99 12.90
CA VAL A 506 14.57 15.31 12.71
C VAL A 506 14.43 14.07 11.81
N GLU A 507 13.35 13.31 11.94
CA GLU A 507 13.08 12.16 11.07
C GLU A 507 12.55 12.58 9.69
N LEU A 508 11.65 13.58 9.65
CA LEU A 508 11.04 14.04 8.40
C LEU A 508 12.05 14.61 7.39
N LEU A 509 13.23 15.05 7.81
CA LEU A 509 14.29 15.57 6.93
C LEU A 509 14.57 14.67 5.73
N THR A 510 14.58 13.34 5.93
CA THR A 510 14.87 12.33 4.89
C THR A 510 13.69 11.96 3.98
N LYS A 511 12.54 12.65 4.09
CA LYS A 511 11.27 12.32 3.40
C LYS A 511 10.91 10.81 3.50
N PRO A 512 10.82 10.22 4.72
CA PRO A 512 10.49 8.79 4.86
C PRO A 512 9.08 8.48 4.35
N GLY A 513 8.94 7.39 3.59
CA GLY A 513 7.67 6.89 3.07
C GLY A 513 6.92 5.98 4.06
N LEU A 514 7.64 5.41 5.03
CA LEU A 514 7.10 4.68 6.17
C LEU A 514 7.55 5.36 7.47
N PHE A 515 6.61 5.66 8.37
CA PHE A 515 6.90 6.49 9.53
C PHE A 515 6.32 5.91 10.81
N PHE A 516 7.18 5.51 11.74
CA PHE A 516 6.81 4.96 13.03
C PHE A 516 6.94 6.00 14.14
N LEU A 517 5.99 6.03 15.06
CA LEU A 517 6.08 6.82 16.28
C LEU A 517 5.66 5.99 17.50
N ASP A 518 6.55 5.85 18.47
CA ASP A 518 6.32 5.08 19.69
C ASP A 518 5.89 6.02 20.84
N GLU A 519 4.60 5.99 21.19
CA GLU A 519 3.96 6.80 22.25
C GLU A 519 4.32 8.31 22.25
N PRO A 520 4.29 9.02 21.11
CA PRO A 520 4.73 10.40 21.04
C PRO A 520 3.79 11.41 21.74
N SER A 521 2.55 11.01 22.09
CA SER A 521 1.63 11.85 22.86
C SER A 521 1.77 11.69 24.37
N SER A 522 2.65 10.80 24.85
CA SER A 522 2.83 10.54 26.28
C SER A 522 3.29 11.79 27.03
N GLY A 523 2.51 12.20 28.05
CA GLY A 523 2.77 13.40 28.84
C GLY A 523 2.35 14.73 28.19
N LEU A 524 1.69 14.72 27.03
CA LEU A 524 1.09 15.92 26.43
C LEU A 524 -0.31 16.19 27.01
N ASP A 525 -0.75 17.45 26.97
CA ASP A 525 -2.14 17.79 27.27
C ASP A 525 -3.09 17.35 26.13
N PRO A 526 -4.39 17.18 26.39
CA PRO A 526 -5.34 16.68 25.37
C PRO A 526 -5.46 17.55 24.11
N GLY A 527 -5.23 18.86 24.21
CA GLY A 527 -5.26 19.76 23.05
C GLY A 527 -4.02 19.56 22.17
N THR A 528 -2.85 19.49 22.78
CA THR A 528 -1.59 19.18 22.10
C THR A 528 -1.59 17.78 21.48
N GLU A 529 -2.12 16.77 22.18
CA GLU A 529 -2.29 15.41 21.64
C GLU A 529 -3.20 15.41 20.40
N THR A 530 -4.32 16.14 20.45
CA THR A 530 -5.23 16.30 19.31
C THR A 530 -4.51 16.92 18.11
N ALA A 531 -3.74 17.99 18.33
CA ALA A 531 -2.97 18.65 17.27
C ALA A 531 -1.86 17.74 16.69
N LEU A 532 -1.28 16.84 17.50
CA LEU A 532 -0.33 15.83 17.05
C LEU A 532 -1.00 14.76 16.17
N MET A 533 -2.18 14.28 16.56
CA MET A 533 -2.96 13.32 15.77
C MET A 533 -3.39 13.91 14.42
N GLN A 534 -3.81 15.18 14.41
CA GLN A 534 -4.12 15.94 13.18
C GLN A 534 -2.87 16.15 12.31
N LEU A 535 -1.70 16.40 12.91
CA LEU A 535 -0.43 16.46 12.18
C LEU A 535 -0.10 15.11 11.53
N MET A 536 -0.24 13.99 12.24
CA MET A 536 -0.02 12.66 11.66
C MET A 536 -0.98 12.39 10.49
N ARG A 537 -2.28 12.69 10.65
CA ARG A 537 -3.26 12.60 9.56
C ARG A 537 -2.80 13.37 8.31
N ARG A 538 -2.43 14.64 8.45
CA ARG A 538 -1.91 15.47 7.34
C ARG A 538 -0.65 14.88 6.71
N LEU A 539 0.32 14.44 7.51
CA LEU A 539 1.56 13.85 7.02
C LEU A 539 1.34 12.53 6.26
N ALA A 540 0.32 11.76 6.63
CA ALA A 540 -0.08 10.55 5.93
C ALA A 540 -0.78 10.87 4.60
N ASP A 541 -1.68 11.85 4.61
CA ASP A 541 -2.35 12.33 3.39
C ASP A 541 -1.34 12.88 2.38
N GLN A 542 -0.27 13.54 2.83
CA GLN A 542 0.90 13.96 2.03
C GLN A 542 1.72 12.81 1.41
N GLY A 543 1.31 11.55 1.55
CA GLY A 543 1.96 10.41 0.88
C GLY A 543 2.72 9.45 1.79
N ARG A 544 2.54 9.50 3.12
CA ARG A 544 3.30 8.65 4.06
C ARG A 544 2.41 7.56 4.65
N THR A 545 2.92 6.35 4.79
CA THR A 545 2.30 5.34 5.64
C THR A 545 2.78 5.56 7.07
N ILE A 546 1.87 5.82 8.01
CA ILE A 546 2.21 6.21 9.38
C ILE A 546 1.67 5.20 10.37
N ILE A 547 2.52 4.66 11.24
CA ILE A 547 2.14 3.76 12.33
C ILE A 547 2.45 4.45 13.66
N LEU A 548 1.41 4.74 14.43
CA LEU A 548 1.49 5.43 15.70
C LEU A 548 1.08 4.50 16.84
N ILE A 549 1.98 4.21 17.77
CA ILE A 549 1.60 3.66 19.07
C ILE A 549 1.10 4.81 19.94
N THR A 550 -0.07 4.66 20.55
CA THR A 550 -0.53 5.60 21.56
C THR A 550 -1.45 4.92 22.58
N HIS A 551 -1.64 5.61 23.70
CA HIS A 551 -2.68 5.34 24.68
C HIS A 551 -3.89 6.28 24.51
N ALA A 552 -3.84 7.22 23.55
CA ALA A 552 -4.96 8.07 23.17
C ALA A 552 -6.13 7.24 22.63
N THR A 553 -7.33 7.52 23.13
CA THR A 553 -8.57 6.84 22.73
C THR A 553 -9.50 7.76 21.95
N LYS A 554 -9.59 9.03 22.36
CA LYS A 554 -10.50 10.04 21.77
C LYS A 554 -10.20 10.39 20.31
N ASN A 555 -8.93 10.33 19.92
CA ASN A 555 -8.47 10.74 18.59
C ASN A 555 -8.20 9.57 17.63
N VAL A 556 -8.49 8.32 18.03
CA VAL A 556 -8.29 7.11 17.20
C VAL A 556 -9.09 7.19 15.89
N MET A 557 -10.24 7.87 15.91
CA MET A 557 -11.09 8.14 14.74
C MET A 557 -10.42 8.95 13.60
N LEU A 558 -9.21 9.49 13.80
CA LEU A 558 -8.43 10.09 12.71
C LEU A 558 -7.62 9.07 11.89
N ALA A 559 -7.46 7.85 12.41
CA ALA A 559 -6.76 6.77 11.74
C ALA A 559 -7.62 6.16 10.63
N ASP A 560 -7.00 5.71 9.54
CA ASP A 560 -7.69 4.88 8.54
C ASP A 560 -7.88 3.45 9.08
N LYS A 561 -7.00 2.99 9.99
CA LYS A 561 -7.08 1.69 10.66
C LYS A 561 -6.59 1.75 12.11
N VAL A 562 -7.17 0.90 12.95
CA VAL A 562 -6.72 0.64 14.32
C VAL A 562 -6.28 -0.82 14.48
N VAL A 563 -5.14 -1.03 15.14
CA VAL A 563 -4.64 -2.34 15.59
C VAL A 563 -4.82 -2.41 17.10
N PHE A 564 -5.68 -3.30 17.58
CA PHE A 564 -5.84 -3.60 19.00
C PHE A 564 -5.07 -4.86 19.37
N LEU A 565 -4.07 -4.71 20.24
CA LEU A 565 -3.40 -5.85 20.87
C LEU A 565 -3.95 -6.10 22.27
N ALA A 566 -4.42 -7.32 22.48
CA ALA A 566 -4.77 -7.84 23.79
C ALA A 566 -3.52 -8.34 24.53
N ARG A 567 -3.68 -8.55 25.84
CA ARG A 567 -2.63 -9.06 26.72
C ARG A 567 -2.11 -10.42 26.22
N GLY A 568 -0.79 -10.61 26.25
CA GLY A 568 -0.15 -11.84 25.74
C GLY A 568 0.21 -11.82 24.24
N GLY A 569 -0.03 -10.70 23.55
CA GLY A 569 0.39 -10.49 22.16
C GLY A 569 -0.61 -10.95 21.11
N TYR A 570 -1.88 -11.13 21.48
CA TYR A 570 -2.95 -11.52 20.55
C TYR A 570 -3.52 -10.29 19.84
N LEU A 571 -3.81 -10.43 18.55
CA LEU A 571 -4.55 -9.44 17.78
C LEU A 571 -6.05 -9.56 18.10
N ALA A 572 -6.61 -8.56 18.79
CA ALA A 572 -8.03 -8.53 19.13
C ALA A 572 -8.90 -7.86 18.04
N TRP A 573 -8.34 -6.89 17.31
CA TRP A 573 -8.98 -6.27 16.15
C TRP A 573 -7.94 -5.65 15.20
N PHE A 574 -8.23 -5.71 13.90
CA PHE A 574 -7.54 -4.94 12.86
C PHE A 574 -8.54 -4.49 11.78
N GLY A 575 -8.67 -3.19 11.56
CA GLY A 575 -9.61 -2.61 10.61
C GLY A 575 -9.93 -1.15 10.93
N PRO A 576 -10.94 -0.54 10.28
CA PRO A 576 -11.37 0.83 10.57
C PRO A 576 -11.77 1.04 12.05
N PRO A 577 -11.56 2.24 12.63
CA PRO A 577 -11.98 2.57 13.99
C PRO A 577 -13.49 2.37 14.25
N GLU A 578 -14.34 2.74 13.29
CA GLU A 578 -15.81 2.61 13.36
C GLU A 578 -16.24 1.15 13.52
N GLU A 579 -15.66 0.26 12.70
CA GLU A 579 -15.94 -1.18 12.72
C GLU A 579 -15.48 -1.80 14.04
N ALA A 580 -14.36 -1.32 14.62
CA ALA A 580 -13.90 -1.75 15.93
C ALA A 580 -14.95 -1.46 17.02
N LEU A 581 -15.49 -0.23 17.05
CA LEU A 581 -16.53 0.14 18.01
C LEU A 581 -17.78 -0.75 17.86
N ALA A 582 -18.25 -0.96 16.63
CA ALA A 582 -19.40 -1.84 16.37
C ALA A 582 -19.15 -3.30 16.79
N TYR A 583 -17.93 -3.82 16.54
CA TYR A 583 -17.52 -5.15 16.96
C TYR A 583 -17.52 -5.29 18.49
N PHE A 584 -16.84 -4.39 19.20
CA PHE A 584 -16.74 -4.45 20.67
C PHE A 584 -18.06 -4.15 21.38
N ASP A 585 -18.98 -3.34 20.80
CA ASP A 585 -20.31 -3.12 21.37
C ASP A 585 -21.16 -4.41 21.40
N SER A 586 -20.90 -5.37 20.51
CA SER A 586 -21.60 -6.67 20.53
C SER A 586 -21.30 -7.51 21.78
N TYR A 587 -20.19 -7.22 22.48
CA TYR A 587 -19.79 -7.86 23.75
C TYR A 587 -20.29 -7.08 24.98
N ARG A 588 -20.97 -5.92 24.80
CA ARG A 588 -21.57 -5.14 25.88
C ARG A 588 -22.98 -5.63 26.18
N THR A 589 -23.32 -5.68 27.46
CA THR A 589 -24.66 -6.04 27.93
C THR A 589 -25.70 -5.00 27.51
N ASP A 590 -26.97 -5.40 27.40
CA ASP A 590 -28.09 -4.50 27.13
C ASP A 590 -28.25 -3.37 28.16
N ARG A 591 -27.63 -3.52 29.34
CA ARG A 591 -27.59 -2.45 30.35
C ARG A 591 -26.56 -1.41 29.96
N GLU A 592 -25.32 -1.82 29.71
CA GLU A 592 -24.21 -0.91 29.34
C GLU A 592 -24.54 -0.11 28.08
N ARG A 593 -25.10 -0.77 27.06
CA ARG A 593 -25.54 -0.14 25.80
C ARG A 593 -26.65 0.90 25.98
N ARG A 594 -27.44 0.82 27.06
CA ARG A 594 -28.44 1.84 27.45
C ARG A 594 -27.88 2.96 28.32
N GLU A 595 -26.76 2.74 29.01
CA GLU A 595 -26.13 3.75 29.85
C GLU A 595 -25.34 4.77 29.01
N LYS A 596 -24.58 4.31 28.00
CA LYS A 596 -23.95 5.19 26.98
C LYS A 596 -23.58 4.43 25.68
N PRO A 597 -23.43 5.12 24.53
CA PRO A 597 -22.71 4.60 23.37
C PRO A 597 -21.31 4.10 23.75
N ILE A 598 -20.74 3.18 22.96
CA ILE A 598 -19.38 2.70 23.17
C ILE A 598 -18.35 3.77 22.78
N GLU A 599 -17.30 3.91 23.59
CA GLU A 599 -16.12 4.71 23.31
C GLU A 599 -14.85 3.82 23.33
N PHE A 600 -13.74 4.28 22.74
CA PHE A 600 -12.48 3.51 22.74
C PHE A 600 -11.94 3.20 24.14
N ASP A 601 -12.25 4.03 25.14
CA ASP A 601 -11.92 3.76 26.55
C ASP A 601 -12.63 2.49 27.07
N ASP A 602 -13.85 2.19 26.60
CA ASP A 602 -14.62 1.02 27.06
C ASP A 602 -14.05 -0.30 26.53
N ILE A 603 -13.38 -0.28 25.37
CA ILE A 603 -12.74 -1.47 24.77
C ILE A 603 -11.69 -2.04 25.72
N TYR A 604 -10.93 -1.20 26.43
CA TYR A 604 -9.95 -1.67 27.41
C TYR A 604 -10.59 -2.46 28.55
N ASN A 605 -11.76 -2.03 29.03
CA ASN A 605 -12.52 -2.73 30.07
C ASN A 605 -13.16 -4.04 29.58
N LEU A 606 -13.45 -4.16 28.28
CA LEU A 606 -13.90 -5.39 27.65
C LEU A 606 -12.75 -6.40 27.51
N LEU A 607 -11.56 -5.94 27.10
CA LEU A 607 -10.36 -6.79 26.95
C LEU A 607 -9.76 -7.26 28.29
N ASP A 608 -10.15 -6.66 29.42
CA ASP A 608 -9.80 -7.12 30.78
C ASP A 608 -10.78 -8.16 31.34
N ARG A 609 -11.85 -8.53 30.62
CA ARG A 609 -12.76 -9.60 31.07
C ARG A 609 -12.06 -10.96 30.97
N PRO A 610 -12.24 -11.84 31.97
CA PRO A 610 -11.70 -13.21 31.93
C PRO A 610 -12.50 -14.14 31.00
N ASP A 611 -13.68 -13.69 30.58
CA ASP A 611 -14.69 -14.32 29.72
C ASP A 611 -14.88 -13.55 28.40
#